data_AF-A0AAU4RD60-F1
#
_entry.id   AF-A0AAU4RD60-F1
#
_cell.length_a   1.000
_cell.length_b   1.000
_cell.length_c   1.000
_cell.angle_alpha   90.00
_cell.angle_beta   90.00
_cell.angle_gamma   90.00
#
_symmetry.space_group_name_H-M   'P 1'
#
loop_
_entity.id
_entity.type
_entity.pdbx_description
1 polymer ?
#
loop_
_entity_poly.entity_id
_entity_poly.type
_entity_poly.pdbx_seq_one_letter_code
_entity_poly.pdbx_strand_id
1 'polypeptide(L)' 'MSEPKLTFGEKLAIVRLEARGVRRAAAGIESQPALDRKVEAIYERARKREANAKKK' A
#
# COMPACT_ATOMS: atom_id res chain seq x y z
N MET A 1 -2.80 10.59 13.85
CA MET A 1 -2.80 10.72 12.37
C MET A 1 -3.86 9.75 11.85
N SER A 2 -5.02 10.22 11.39
CA SER A 2 -6.01 9.31 10.79
C SER A 2 -5.42 8.72 9.51
N GLU A 3 -5.42 7.38 9.39
CA GLU A 3 -5.02 6.73 8.15
C GLU A 3 -5.91 7.23 7.00
N PRO A 4 -5.33 7.54 5.82
CA PRO A 4 -6.10 7.99 4.69
C PRO A 4 -7.09 6.90 4.25
N LYS A 5 -8.32 7.26 3.92
CA LYS A 5 -9.30 6.33 3.36
C LYS A 5 -8.79 5.83 2.02
N LEU A 6 -8.42 4.56 1.96
CA LEU A 6 -8.05 3.88 0.72
C LEU A 6 -9.28 3.69 -0.18
N THR A 7 -9.12 4.01 -1.46
CA THR A 7 -10.08 3.67 -2.51
C THR A 7 -10.10 2.16 -2.77
N PHE A 8 -11.13 1.65 -3.44
CA PHE A 8 -11.24 0.23 -3.77
C PHE A 8 -10.04 -0.26 -4.60
N GLY A 9 -9.54 0.55 -5.54
CA GLY A 9 -8.34 0.23 -6.33
C GLY A 9 -7.05 0.21 -5.49
N GLU A 10 -6.89 1.14 -4.55
CA GLU A 10 -5.73 1.17 -3.64
C GLU A 10 -5.72 -0.03 -2.69
N LYS A 11 -6.90 -0.42 -2.15
CA LYS A 11 -7.05 -1.64 -1.36
C LYS A 11 -6.68 -2.89 -2.17
N LEU A 12 -7.18 -3.01 -3.40
CA LEU A 12 -6.87 -4.15 -4.27
C LEU A 12 -5.37 -4.23 -4.59
N ALA A 13 -4.71 -3.08 -4.77
CA ALA A 13 -3.27 -3.01 -5.02
C ALA A 13 -2.45 -3.47 -3.81
N ILE A 14 -2.83 -3.07 -2.58
CA ILE A 14 -2.19 -3.53 -1.34
C ILE A 14 -2.37 -5.04 -1.19
N VAL A 15 -3.61 -5.54 -1.31
CA VAL A 15 -3.90 -6.99 -1.21
C VAL A 15 -3.10 -7.79 -2.23
N ARG A 16 -2.92 -7.29 -3.45
CA ARG A 16 -2.10 -7.96 -4.48
C ARG A 16 -0.61 -7.95 -4.15
N LEU A 17 -0.11 -6.90 -3.50
CA LEU A 17 1.28 -6.81 -3.03
C LEU A 17 1.52 -7.74 -1.85
N GLU A 18 0.61 -7.76 -0.88
CA GLU A 18 0.64 -8.69 0.25
C GLU A 18 0.57 -10.14 -0.21
N ALA A 19 -0.35 -10.49 -1.12
CA ALA A 19 -0.41 -11.84 -1.68
C ALA A 19 0.87 -12.25 -2.42
N ARG A 20 1.55 -11.30 -3.07
CA ARG A 20 2.89 -11.51 -3.65
C ARG A 20 3.96 -11.71 -2.57
N GLY A 21 3.87 -10.94 -1.48
CA GLY A 21 4.74 -11.06 -0.31
C GLY A 21 4.59 -12.41 0.36
N VAL A 22 3.36 -12.85 0.64
CA VAL A 22 3.02 -14.15 1.22
C VAL A 22 3.51 -15.29 0.32
N ARG A 23 3.31 -15.23 -1.01
CA ARG A 23 3.86 -16.23 -1.94
C ARG A 23 5.39 -16.32 -1.90
N ARG A 24 6.07 -15.19 -1.68
CA ARG A 24 7.54 -15.13 -1.60
C ARG A 24 8.07 -15.53 -0.21
N ALA A 25 7.35 -15.20 0.86
CA ALA A 25 7.63 -15.66 2.21
C ALA A 25 7.47 -17.18 2.31
N ALA A 26 6.43 -17.74 1.67
CA ALA A 26 6.26 -19.19 1.52
C ALA A 26 7.40 -19.85 0.71
N ALA A 27 8.14 -19.08 -0.10
CA ALA A 27 9.35 -19.51 -0.80
C ALA A 27 10.66 -19.25 -0.01
N GLY A 28 10.57 -18.90 1.28
CA GLY A 28 11.71 -18.66 2.16
C GLY A 28 12.35 -17.26 2.05
N ILE A 29 11.68 -16.30 1.41
CA ILE A 29 12.17 -14.92 1.27
C ILE A 29 11.54 -14.05 2.38
N GLU A 30 12.22 -13.99 3.53
CA GLU A 30 11.71 -13.34 4.76
C GLU A 30 11.73 -11.81 4.73
N SER A 31 12.71 -11.19 4.06
CA SER A 31 12.82 -9.73 4.03
C SER A 31 12.57 -9.19 2.63
N GLN A 32 11.47 -8.44 2.46
CA GLN A 32 11.04 -7.89 1.18
C GLN A 32 10.83 -6.37 1.25
N PRO A 33 11.91 -5.58 1.49
CA PRO A 33 11.82 -4.12 1.63
C PRO A 33 11.23 -3.42 0.39
N ALA A 34 11.28 -4.08 -0.77
CA ALA A 34 10.66 -3.58 -2.00
C ALA A 34 9.13 -3.66 -2.00
N LEU A 35 8.51 -4.55 -1.23
CA LEU A 35 7.06 -4.61 -1.07
C LEU A 35 6.58 -3.56 -0.07
N ASP A 36 7.28 -3.40 1.04
CA ASP A 36 6.95 -2.40 2.06
C ASP A 36 6.98 -0.99 1.46
N ARG A 37 8.02 -0.67 0.68
CA ARG A 37 8.10 0.61 -0.07
C ARG A 37 6.93 0.82 -1.04
N LYS A 38 6.40 -0.25 -1.64
CA LYS A 38 5.26 -0.15 -2.57
C LYS A 38 3.96 0.07 -1.84
N VAL A 39 3.76 -0.59 -0.70
CA VAL A 39 2.61 -0.36 0.17
C VAL A 39 2.66 1.07 0.70
N GLU A 40 3.81 1.53 1.19
CA GLU A 40 4.01 2.89 1.67
C GLU A 40 3.72 3.94 0.58
N ALA A 41 4.17 3.71 -0.66
CA ALA A 41 3.86 4.59 -1.79
C ALA A 41 2.36 4.70 -2.10
N ILE A 42 1.59 3.62 -1.89
CA ILE A 42 0.12 3.63 -2.03
C ILE A 42 -0.50 4.49 -0.93
N TYR A 43 -0.08 4.33 0.32
CA TYR A 43 -0.54 5.17 1.43
C TYR A 43 -0.15 6.64 1.25
N GLU A 44 1.03 6.93 0.71
CA GLU A 44 1.47 8.30 0.42
C GLU A 44 0.61 8.94 -0.68
N ARG A 45 0.27 8.20 -1.73
CA ARG A 45 -0.69 8.64 -2.76
C ARG A 45 -2.08 8.91 -2.18
N ALA A 46 -2.58 8.03 -1.32
CA ALA A 46 -3.86 8.21 -0.65
C ALA A 46 -3.86 9.47 0.23
N ARG A 47 -2.78 9.71 0.99
CA ARG A 47 -2.60 10.96 1.76
C ARG A 47 -2.59 12.20 0.87
N LYS A 48 -1.84 12.18 -0.23
CA LYS A 48 -1.80 13.31 -1.19
C LYS A 48 -3.17 13.57 -1.81
N ARG A 49 -3.93 12.53 -2.15
CA ARG A 49 -5.29 12.64 -2.68
C ARG A 49 -6.24 13.28 -1.67
N GLU A 50 -6.26 12.81 -0.43
CA GLU A 50 -7.10 13.41 0.61
C GLU A 50 -6.70 14.85 0.93
N ALA A 51 -5.39 15.15 0.99
CA ALA A 51 -4.90 16.51 1.20
C ALA A 51 -5.33 17.45 0.08
N ASN A 52 -5.28 17.00 -1.17
CA ASN A 52 -5.76 17.77 -2.32
C ASN A 52 -7.29 17.92 -2.34
N ALA A 53 -8.02 16.88 -1.92
CA ALA A 53 -9.48 16.92 -1.83
C ALA A 53 -9.97 17.86 -0.71
N LYS A 54 -9.22 17.99 0.40
CA LYS A 54 -9.52 18.96 1.48
C LYS A 54 -9.17 20.41 1.13
N LYS A 55 -8.26 20.62 0.18
CA LYS A 55 -7.87 21.96 -0.30
C LYS A 55 -8.86 22.54 -1.33
N LYS A 56 -9.76 21.72 -1.87
CA LYS A 56 -10.72 22.10 -2.90
C LYS A 56 -12.09 22.33 -2.27
#